data_AF-A0A0M4LIJ1-F1
#
_entry.id   AF-A0A0M4LIJ1-F1
#
_cell.length_a   1.000
_cell.length_b   1.000
_cell.length_c   1.000
_cell.angle_alpha   90.00
_cell.angle_beta   90.00
_cell.angle_gamma   90.00
#
_symmetry.space_group_name_H-M   'P 1'
#
loop_
_entity.id
_entity.type
_entity.pdbx_description
1 polymer ?
#
loop_
_entity_poly.entity_id
_entity_poly.type
_entity_poly.pdbx_seq_one_letter_code
_entity_poly.pdbx_strand_id
1 'polypeptide(L)'
;MFDKIKKPVAAVLLTVTVLFGGAGMAFADTVYYKNTAVYWDYGRWLGVWSYSTVQSSFYEHQATANSEVSGWKLPGEKAEAKAFVGTGQAQAYWACRG
;
A
#
# COMPACT_ATOMS: atom_id res chain seq x y z
N MET A 1 12.14 -29.15 -32.36
CA MET A 1 13.03 -28.34 -31.49
C MET A 1 12.31 -27.14 -30.87
N PHE A 2 11.44 -26.45 -31.62
CA PHE A 2 10.66 -25.30 -31.13
C PHE A 2 9.78 -25.58 -29.88
N ASP A 3 9.13 -26.74 -29.77
CA ASP A 3 8.25 -27.03 -28.61
C ASP A 3 8.99 -27.27 -27.29
N LYS A 4 10.30 -27.57 -27.36
CA LYS A 4 11.15 -27.71 -26.16
C LYS A 4 11.55 -26.36 -25.56
N ILE A 5 11.49 -25.27 -26.35
CA ILE A 5 11.76 -23.89 -25.90
C ILE A 5 10.47 -23.21 -25.41
N LYS A 6 9.33 -23.50 -26.05
CA LYS A 6 8.03 -22.92 -25.65
C LYS A 6 7.63 -23.26 -24.21
N LYS A 7 7.90 -24.49 -23.76
CA LYS A 7 7.54 -24.95 -22.40
C LYS A 7 8.30 -24.22 -21.27
N PRO A 8 9.64 -24.12 -21.28
CA PRO A 8 10.35 -23.36 -20.25
C PRO A 8 10.10 -21.85 -20.34
N VAL A 9 9.92 -21.29 -21.54
CA VAL A 9 9.56 -19.88 -21.70
C VAL A 9 8.17 -19.60 -21.14
N ALA A 10 7.19 -20.46 -21.42
CA ALA A 10 5.85 -20.35 -20.85
C ALA A 10 5.87 -20.51 -19.31
N ALA A 11 6.69 -21.42 -18.79
CA ALA A 11 6.85 -21.59 -17.35
C ALA A 11 7.43 -20.33 -16.70
N VAL A 12 8.52 -19.77 -17.25
CA VAL A 12 9.13 -18.52 -16.75
C VAL A 12 8.14 -17.36 -16.82
N LEU A 13 7.41 -17.21 -17.93
CA LEU A 13 6.37 -16.19 -18.05
C LEU A 13 5.31 -16.38 -16.96
N LEU A 14 4.84 -17.60 -16.73
CA LEU A 14 3.82 -17.89 -15.72
C LEU A 14 4.33 -17.55 -14.31
N THR A 15 5.57 -17.90 -13.98
CA THR A 15 6.17 -17.55 -12.67
C THR A 15 6.27 -16.05 -12.50
N VAL A 16 6.71 -15.32 -13.54
CA VAL A 16 6.75 -13.85 -13.55
C VAL A 16 5.33 -13.30 -13.40
N THR A 17 4.34 -13.80 -14.14
CA THR A 17 2.95 -13.35 -14.02
C THR A 17 2.34 -13.65 -12.65
N VAL A 18 2.70 -14.74 -11.97
CA VAL A 18 2.23 -15.03 -10.61
C VAL A 18 2.93 -14.12 -9.59
N LEU A 19 4.24 -13.87 -9.76
CA LEU A 19 5.01 -12.98 -8.88
C LEU A 19 4.59 -11.51 -9.02
N PHE A 20 4.26 -11.06 -10.23
CA PHE A 20 3.87 -9.67 -10.51
C PHE A 20 2.35 -9.47 -10.65
N GLY A 21 1.55 -10.53 -10.77
CA GLY A 21 0.09 -10.44 -10.87
C GLY A 21 -0.60 -10.03 -9.56
N GLY A 22 0.11 -10.14 -8.43
CA GLY A 22 -0.27 -9.52 -7.16
C GLY A 22 0.29 -8.11 -6.94
N ALA A 23 1.00 -7.54 -7.92
CA ALA A 23 1.56 -6.21 -7.79
C ALA A 23 0.46 -5.15 -7.92
N GLY A 24 0.08 -4.57 -6.78
CA GLY A 24 -0.55 -3.26 -6.74
C GLY A 24 -2.06 -3.24 -6.57
N MET A 25 -2.59 -3.87 -5.52
CA MET A 25 -3.88 -3.40 -5.03
C MET A 25 -3.63 -2.12 -4.23
N ALA A 26 -3.88 -1.00 -4.89
CA ALA A 26 -4.04 0.30 -4.29
C ALA A 26 -5.52 0.48 -3.95
N PHE A 27 -5.82 0.82 -2.70
CA PHE A 27 -7.15 1.11 -2.19
C PHE A 27 -7.18 2.56 -1.76
N ALA A 28 -8.14 3.31 -2.30
CA ALA A 28 -8.40 4.67 -1.87
C ALA A 28 -9.81 4.70 -1.25
N ASP A 29 -9.87 5.02 0.03
CA ASP A 29 -11.10 5.11 0.79
C ASP A 29 -11.26 6.51 1.39
N THR A 30 -12.50 7.00 1.38
CA THR A 30 -12.87 8.14 2.23
C THR A 30 -13.34 7.58 3.56
N VAL A 31 -12.54 7.75 4.60
CA VAL A 31 -12.87 7.36 5.96
C VAL A 31 -13.35 8.57 6.75
N TYR A 32 -13.98 8.35 7.90
CA TYR A 32 -14.58 9.44 8.67
C TYR A 32 -14.02 9.47 10.09
N TYR A 33 -13.60 10.66 10.51
CA TYR A 33 -13.27 10.96 11.90
C TYR A 33 -14.14 12.13 12.36
N LYS A 34 -14.91 11.95 13.43
CA LYS A 34 -15.86 12.96 13.95
C LYS A 34 -16.76 13.56 12.85
N ASN A 35 -17.35 12.71 12.00
CA ASN A 35 -18.20 13.06 10.86
C ASN A 35 -17.54 13.89 9.75
N THR A 36 -16.22 14.05 9.78
CA THR A 36 -15.46 14.75 8.75
C THR A 36 -14.68 13.76 7.90
N ALA A 37 -14.73 13.95 6.59
CA ALA A 37 -14.04 13.10 5.63
C ALA A 37 -12.52 13.21 5.77
N VAL A 38 -11.85 12.07 5.75
CA VAL A 38 -10.40 11.89 5.76
C VAL A 38 -10.08 11.01 4.56
N TYR A 39 -9.11 11.43 3.76
CA TYR A 39 -8.68 10.66 2.60
C TYR A 39 -7.60 9.66 3.01
N TRP A 40 -7.76 8.40 2.60
CA TRP A 40 -6.80 7.35 2.89
C TRP A 40 -6.51 6.50 1.65
N ASP A 41 -5.26 6.51 1.21
CA ASP A 41 -4.73 5.68 0.12
C ASP A 41 -3.71 4.70 0.69
N TYR A 42 -3.96 3.41 0.51
CA TYR A 42 -3.15 2.36 1.10
C TYR A 42 -3.08 1.13 0.22
N GLY A 43 -2.09 0.29 0.47
CA GLY A 43 -2.01 -0.99 -0.20
C GLY A 43 -0.60 -1.51 -0.34
N ARG A 44 -0.33 -2.10 -1.50
CA ARG A 44 0.95 -2.74 -1.81
C ARG A 44 1.61 -2.07 -3.01
N TRP A 45 2.87 -1.72 -2.87
CA TRP A 45 3.69 -1.15 -3.93
C TRP A 45 4.77 -2.15 -4.38
N LEU A 46 4.93 -2.30 -5.70
CA LEU A 46 5.87 -3.24 -6.33
C LEU A 46 5.77 -4.70 -5.83
N GLY A 47 4.62 -5.11 -5.30
CA GLY A 47 4.40 -6.46 -4.79
C GLY A 47 5.11 -6.81 -3.48
N VAL A 48 6.02 -5.96 -2.98
CA VAL A 48 6.89 -6.27 -1.82
C VAL A 48 6.95 -5.19 -0.74
N TRP A 49 6.36 -4.02 -1.01
CA TRP A 49 6.25 -2.93 -0.03
C TRP A 49 4.79 -2.73 0.36
N SER A 50 4.51 -2.52 1.64
CA SER A 50 3.24 -1.94 2.06
C SER A 50 3.37 -0.42 2.10
N TYR A 51 2.26 0.28 1.88
CA TYR A 51 2.21 1.73 2.03
C TYR A 51 0.87 2.16 2.62
N SER A 52 0.88 3.32 3.28
CA SER A 52 -0.29 4.00 3.82
C SER A 52 -0.08 5.50 3.70
N THR A 53 -1.03 6.20 3.10
CA THR A 53 -1.01 7.65 2.88
C THR A 53 -2.33 8.23 3.35
N VAL A 54 -2.29 9.09 4.36
CA VAL A 54 -3.48 9.73 4.93
C VAL A 54 -3.37 11.22 4.71
N GLN A 55 -4.50 11.86 4.42
CA GLN A 55 -4.60 13.32 4.36
C GLN A 55 -5.91 13.79 4.99
N SER A 56 -5.78 14.78 5.87
CA SER A 56 -6.90 15.52 6.46
C SER A 56 -6.55 17.00 6.57
N SER A 57 -7.45 17.87 6.11
CA SER A 57 -7.33 19.32 6.27
C SER A 57 -7.81 19.83 7.63
N PHE A 58 -8.34 18.95 8.48
CA PHE A 58 -9.04 19.34 9.71
C PHE A 58 -8.34 18.85 10.99
N TYR A 59 -7.62 17.73 10.92
CA TYR A 59 -7.05 17.07 12.09
C TYR A 59 -5.57 16.76 11.89
N GLU A 60 -4.85 16.69 13.01
CA GLU A 60 -3.57 16.02 12.98
C GLU A 60 -3.79 14.54 12.69
N HIS A 61 -2.96 13.97 11.83
CA HIS A 61 -3.14 12.61 11.37
C HIS A 61 -1.80 11.92 11.14
N GLN A 62 -1.83 10.60 11.15
CA GLN A 62 -0.67 9.77 10.86
C GLN A 62 -1.08 8.54 10.07
N ALA A 63 -0.14 8.02 9.29
CA ALA A 63 -0.26 6.81 8.54
C ALA A 63 0.73 5.76 9.08
N THR A 64 0.30 4.50 9.08
CA THR A 64 1.14 3.36 9.45
C THR A 64 1.10 2.33 8.34
N ALA A 65 2.26 1.85 7.91
CA ALA A 65 2.42 0.73 7.01
C ALA A 65 3.18 -0.37 7.75
N ASN A 66 2.50 -1.46 8.11
CA ASN A 66 3.02 -2.51 8.99
C ASN A 66 3.63 -1.93 10.28
N SER A 67 4.96 -1.99 10.44
CA SER A 67 5.69 -1.48 11.61
C SER A 67 6.17 -0.03 11.46
N GLU A 68 6.06 0.57 10.27
CA GLU A 68 6.56 1.91 9.98
C GLU A 68 5.46 2.95 10.15
N VAL A 69 5.78 4.06 10.83
CA VAL A 69 4.83 5.13 11.16
C VAL A 69 5.35 6.45 10.59
N SER A 70 4.47 7.24 9.98
CA SER A 70 4.81 8.56 9.39
C SER A 70 5.16 9.64 10.42
N GLY A 71 4.85 9.38 11.70
CA GLY A 71 4.64 10.39 12.72
C GLY A 71 3.36 11.20 12.50
N TRP A 72 2.97 11.97 13.52
CA TRP A 72 1.86 12.92 13.44
C TRP A 72 2.22 14.08 12.50
N LYS A 73 1.31 14.37 11.58
CA LYS A 73 1.38 15.50 10.65
C LYS A 73 0.28 16.50 10.95
N LEU A 74 0.57 17.77 10.68
CA LEU A 74 -0.39 18.85 10.87
C LEU A 74 -1.53 18.75 9.83
N PRO A 75 -2.69 19.38 10.10
CA PRO A 75 -3.76 19.47 9.11
C PRO A 75 -3.25 20.04 7.77
N GLY A 76 -3.58 19.37 6.67
CA GLY A 76 -3.16 19.73 5.33
C GLY A 76 -1.79 19.20 4.91
N GLU A 77 -1.01 18.60 5.81
CA GLU A 77 0.26 17.95 5.48
C GLU A 77 0.06 16.47 5.17
N LYS A 78 0.70 15.96 4.12
CA LYS A 78 0.57 14.53 3.76
C LYS A 78 1.32 13.65 4.78
N ALA A 79 0.60 12.71 5.41
CA ALA A 79 1.18 11.64 6.21
C ALA A 79 1.40 10.39 5.33
N GLU A 80 2.65 9.97 5.14
CA GLU A 80 3.00 8.79 4.34
C GLU A 80 3.93 7.86 5.13
N ALA A 81 3.61 6.57 5.12
CA ALA A 81 4.43 5.49 5.66
C ALA A 81 4.59 4.37 4.63
N LYS A 82 5.77 3.73 4.61
CA LYS A 82 6.10 2.64 3.70
C LYS A 82 7.02 1.65 4.38
N ALA A 83 6.71 0.36 4.28
CA ALA A 83 7.51 -0.71 4.89
C ALA A 83 7.78 -1.84 3.89
N PHE A 84 8.99 -2.42 3.93
CA PHE A 84 9.27 -3.62 3.16
C PHE A 84 8.66 -4.83 3.88
N VAL A 85 7.84 -5.59 3.16
CA VAL A 85 7.12 -6.75 3.70
C VAL A 85 7.39 -8.03 2.92
N GLY A 86 8.13 -7.96 1.81
CA GLY A 86 8.41 -9.10 0.95
C GLY A 86 7.12 -9.83 0.55
N THR A 87 7.07 -11.14 0.78
CA THR A 87 5.88 -11.97 0.57
C THR A 87 4.91 -11.99 1.76
N GLY A 88 5.24 -11.32 2.87
CA GLY A 88 4.37 -11.20 4.06
C GLY A 88 3.13 -10.37 3.78
N GLN A 89 2.21 -10.21 4.74
CA GLN A 89 0.97 -9.46 4.53
C GLN A 89 1.20 -7.94 4.59
N ALA A 90 0.63 -7.18 3.66
CA ALA A 90 0.59 -5.73 3.74
C ALA A 90 -0.54 -5.31 4.68
N GLN A 91 -0.21 -4.54 5.71
CA GLN A 91 -1.17 -3.96 6.64
C GLN A 91 -1.00 -2.45 6.64
N ALA A 92 -2.11 -1.73 6.54
CA ALA A 92 -2.12 -0.29 6.56
C ALA A 92 -3.11 0.17 7.62
N TYR A 93 -2.72 1.20 8.36
CA TYR A 93 -3.56 1.86 9.34
C TYR A 93 -3.47 3.37 9.16
N TRP A 94 -4.44 4.06 9.74
CA TRP A 94 -4.50 5.51 9.83
C TRP A 94 -5.01 5.90 11.21
N ALA A 95 -4.64 7.10 11.65
CA ALA A 95 -5.21 7.69 12.86
C ALA A 95 -5.35 9.20 12.69
N CYS A 96 -6.37 9.76 13.33
CA CYS A 96 -6.59 11.19 13.46
C CYS A 96 -6.71 11.56 14.94
N ARG A 97 -6.31 12.78 15.30
CA ARG A 97 -6.51 13.34 16.65
C ARG A 97 -6.76 14.85 16.58
N GLY A 98 -7.35 15.37 17.66
CA GLY A 98 -7.88 16.74 17.74
C GLY A 98 -9.40 16.72 17.81
#